data_AF-A0A3S9HNH4-F1
#
_entry.id   AF-A0A3S9HNH4-F1
#
_cell.length_a   1.000
_cell.length_b   1.000
_cell.length_c   1.000
_cell.angle_alpha   90.00
_cell.angle_beta   90.00
_cell.angle_gamma   90.00
#
_symmetry.space_group_name_H-M   'P 1'
#
loop_
_entity.id
_entity.type
_entity.pdbx_description
1 polymer ?
#
loop_
_entity_poly.entity_id
_entity_poly.type
_entity_poly.pdbx_seq_one_letter_code
_entity_poly.pdbx_strand_id
1 'polypeptide(L)' 'MITLYEYMQQPRFWIARDEDGYWLVPARDDGWSERSPFVGRTSNLCELRDLDGIDLGLPVASSDDRPV' A
#
# COMPACT_ATOMS: atom_id res chain seq x y z
N MET A 1 -1.75 0.00 -10.96
CA MET A 1 -0.40 -0.22 -10.37
C MET A 1 -0.41 0.46 -9.01
N ILE A 2 -0.30 -0.31 -7.92
CA ILE A 2 -0.44 0.22 -6.57
C ILE A 2 0.89 0.81 -6.12
N THR A 3 0.89 2.08 -5.73
CA THR A 3 2.06 2.76 -5.13
C THR A 3 1.85 2.89 -3.63
N LEU A 4 2.83 2.47 -2.83
CA LEU A 4 2.74 2.58 -1.38
C LEU A 4 3.51 3.79 -0.88
N TYR A 5 3.05 4.34 0.23
CA TYR A 5 3.68 5.44 0.91
C TYR A 5 3.75 5.18 2.41
N GLU A 6 4.86 5.55 3.03
CA GLU A 6 5.02 5.43 4.46
C GLU A 6 4.14 6.44 5.20
N TYR A 7 3.35 5.95 6.16
CA TYR A 7 2.55 6.79 7.04
C TYR A 7 2.97 6.59 8.49
N MET A 8 3.86 7.48 8.95
CA MET A 8 4.49 7.48 10.27
C MET A 8 3.54 7.88 11.43
N GLN A 9 2.24 7.55 11.33
CA GLN A 9 1.37 7.61 12.51
C GLN A 9 1.49 6.31 13.32
N GLN A 10 1.22 6.38 14.62
CA GLN A 10 1.10 5.19 15.48
C GLN A 10 -0.37 4.88 15.71
N PRO A 11 -0.84 3.65 15.47
CA PRO A 11 -0.09 2.47 14.96
C PRO A 11 0.43 2.63 13.54
N ARG A 12 1.48 1.89 13.15
CA ARG A 12 2.16 2.04 11.84
C ARG A 12 1.18 1.70 10.70
N PHE A 13 0.96 2.66 9.81
CA PHE A 13 0.16 2.48 8.61
C PHE A 13 0.97 2.82 7.37
N TRP A 14 0.47 2.38 6.24
CA TRP A 14 0.89 2.76 4.91
C TRP A 14 -0.28 3.32 4.15
N ILE A 15 0.02 4.16 3.17
CA ILE A 15 -0.98 4.66 2.25
C ILE A 15 -0.72 4.00 0.91
N ALA A 16 -1.68 3.23 0.43
CA ALA A 16 -1.65 2.67 -0.90
C ALA A 16 -2.44 3.59 -1.83
N ARG A 17 -1.82 3.98 -2.94
CA ARG A 17 -2.45 4.72 -4.02
C ARG A 17 -2.69 3.78 -5.19
N ASP A 18 -3.93 3.72 -5.62
CA ASP A 18 -4.34 3.06 -6.85
C ASP A 18 -5.02 4.10 -7.78
N GLU A 19 -5.53 3.66 -8.93
CA GLU A 19 -6.28 4.49 -9.88
C GLU A 19 -7.57 5.05 -9.26
N ASP A 20 -8.16 4.31 -8.32
CA ASP A 20 -9.39 4.69 -7.62
C ASP A 20 -9.18 5.77 -6.54
N GLY A 21 -7.94 5.90 -6.02
CA GLY A 21 -7.61 6.87 -4.99
C GLY A 21 -6.59 6.38 -3.98
N TYR A 22 -6.69 6.91 -2.75
CA TYR A 22 -5.78 6.62 -1.65
C TYR A 22 -6.46 5.76 -0.58
N TRP A 23 -5.73 4.78 -0.08
CA TRP A 23 -6.18 3.79 0.87
C TRP A 23 -5.21 3.72 2.04
N LEU A 24 -5.72 3.77 3.26
CA LEU A 24 -4.97 3.56 4.48
C LEU A 24 -4.91 2.07 4.75
N VAL A 25 -3.71 1.52 4.85
CA VAL A 25 -3.43 0.10 4.99
C VAL A 25 -2.58 -0.11 6.25
N PRO A 26 -2.95 -0.99 7.18
CA PRO A 26 -2.10 -1.29 8.32
C PRO A 26 -0.77 -1.93 7.86
N ALA A 27 0.35 -1.49 8.44
CA ALA A 27 1.68 -1.97 8.10
C ALA A 27 1.97 -3.34 8.75
N ARG A 28 1.24 -4.36 8.30
CA ARG A 28 1.31 -5.75 8.76
C ARG A 28 1.00 -6.70 7.62
N ASP A 29 1.28 -7.98 7.84
CA ASP A 29 0.90 -9.05 6.93
C ASP A 29 -0.62 -9.05 6.67
N ASP A 30 -1.02 -9.21 5.41
CA ASP A 30 -2.41 -9.15 4.92
C ASP A 30 -3.14 -7.82 5.20
N GLY A 31 -2.42 -6.74 5.48
CA GLY A 31 -3.03 -5.46 5.83
C GLY A 31 -3.96 -4.88 4.75
N TRP A 32 -3.75 -5.23 3.49
CA TRP A 32 -4.59 -4.76 2.37
C TRP A 32 -6.08 -5.16 2.50
N SER A 33 -6.36 -6.29 3.14
CA SER A 33 -7.73 -6.77 3.42
C SER A 33 -8.51 -5.81 4.32
N GLU A 34 -7.80 -5.09 5.19
CA GLU A 34 -8.37 -4.15 6.16
C GLU A 34 -8.20 -2.69 5.73
N ARG A 35 -7.85 -2.47 4.45
CA ARG A 35 -7.68 -1.12 3.94
C ARG A 35 -8.94 -0.29 4.10
N SER A 36 -8.75 0.98 4.47
CA SER A 36 -9.82 1.96 4.59
C SER A 36 -9.56 3.13 3.65
N PRO A 37 -10.59 3.82 3.12
CA PRO A 37 -10.37 5.00 2.28
C PRO A 37 -9.60 6.06 3.05
N PHE A 38 -8.46 6.51 2.51
CA PHE A 38 -7.64 7.54 3.12
C PHE A 38 -8.08 8.92 2.63
N VAL A 39 -8.56 9.76 3.55
CA VAL A 39 -8.90 11.16 3.29
C VAL A 39 -7.97 12.04 4.10
N GLY A 40 -6.90 12.53 3.48
CA GLY A 40 -5.88 13.31 4.16
C GLY A 40 -4.87 13.95 3.22
N ARG A 41 -3.87 14.64 3.80
CA ARG A 41 -2.81 15.27 3.01
C ARG A 41 -1.78 14.23 2.58
N THR A 42 -1.62 14.09 1.27
CA THR A 42 -0.63 13.19 0.66
C THR A 42 0.68 13.87 0.29
N SER A 43 0.75 15.21 0.41
CA SER A 43 1.88 16.02 -0.08
C SER A 43 3.22 15.77 0.61
N ASN A 44 3.22 15.21 1.82
CA ASN A 44 4.43 14.90 2.59
C ASN A 44 4.66 13.39 2.73
N LEU A 45 3.97 12.58 1.94
CA LEU A 45 4.11 11.14 2.00
C LEU A 45 5.39 10.70 1.30
N CYS A 46 6.16 9.85 1.97
CA CYS A 46 7.35 9.26 1.39
C CYS A 46 6.94 7.97 0.67
N GLU A 47 7.21 7.87 -0.62
CA GLU A 47 6.94 6.64 -1.39
C GLU A 47 7.76 5.47 -0.80
N LEU A 48 7.07 4.40 -0.41
CA LEU A 48 7.69 3.15 -0.02
C LEU A 48 7.98 2.35 -1.29
N ARG A 49 9.27 2.11 -1.51
CA ARG A 49 9.76 1.23 -2.59
C ARG A 49 9.99 -0.19 -2.12
N ASP A 50 10.12 -0.38 -0.82
CA ASP A 50 10.37 -1.68 -0.20
C ASP A 50 9.52 -1.80 1.05
N LEU A 51 8.85 -2.94 1.21
CA LEU A 51 7.94 -3.22 2.32
C LEU A 51 8.67 -3.85 3.52
N ASP A 52 9.99 -3.82 3.54
CA ASP A 52 10.84 -4.43 4.58
C ASP A 52 10.48 -5.91 4.80
N GLY A 53 10.08 -6.60 3.73
CA GLY A 53 9.67 -8.01 3.75
C GLY A 53 8.24 -8.28 4.24
N ILE A 54 7.41 -7.26 4.50
CA ILE A 54 6.01 -7.44 4.89
C ILE A 54 5.17 -7.75 3.66
N ASP A 55 4.43 -8.86 3.71
CA ASP A 55 3.48 -9.21 2.66
C ASP A 55 2.12 -8.58 2.95
N LEU A 56 1.85 -7.43 2.34
CA LEU A 56 0.58 -6.72 2.52
C LEU A 56 -0.64 -7.48 2.01
N GLY A 57 -0.48 -8.58 1.28
CA GLY A 57 -1.56 -9.17 0.50
C GLY A 57 -2.07 -8.24 -0.60
N LEU A 58 -1.21 -7.35 -1.12
CA LEU A 58 -1.57 -6.53 -2.28
C LEU A 58 -1.92 -7.45 -3.44
N PRO A 59 -3.01 -7.19 -4.18
CA PRO A 59 -3.25 -7.88 -5.44
C PRO A 59 -2.07 -7.50 -6.31
N VAL A 60 -1.13 -8.44 -6.47
CA VAL A 60 0.03 -8.25 -7.32
C VAL A 60 -0.52 -7.73 -8.64
N ALA A 61 -0.12 -6.53 -9.03
CA ALA A 61 -0.42 -6.06 -10.37
C ALA A 61 0.27 -7.09 -11.26
N SER A 62 -0.51 -8.01 -11.80
CA SER A 62 -0.10 -9.21 -12.51
C SER A 62 1.04 -8.86 -13.44
N SER A 63 2.27 -9.05 -12.99
CA SER A 63 3.42 -9.00 -13.86
C SER A 63 3.44 -10.35 -14.52
N ASP A 64 2.60 -10.46 -15.55
CA ASP A 64 2.72 -11.36 -16.69
C ASP A 64 3.37 -12.72 -16.37
N ASP A 65 2.62 -13.62 -15.72
CA ASP A 65 2.91 -15.05 -15.85
C ASP A 65 2.27 -15.53 -17.16
N ARG A 66 2.96 -15.27 -18.28
CA ARG A 66 2.80 -16.08 -19.48
C ARG A 66 3.96 -17.06 -19.56
N PRO A 67 3.79 -18.34 -19.19
CA PRO A 67 4.62 -19.37 -19.74
C PRO A 67 4.11 -19.68 -21.17
N VAL A 68 5.00 -19.36 -22.12
CA VAL A 68 5.18 -19.90 -23.48
C VAL A 68 4.51 -21.25 -23.76
#